data_AF-A0A846P734-F1
#
_entry.id   AF-A0A846P734-F1
#
_cell.length_a   1.000
_cell.length_b   1.000
_cell.length_c   1.000
_cell.angle_alpha   90.00
_cell.angle_beta   90.00
_cell.angle_gamma   90.00
#
_symmetry.space_group_name_H-M   'P 1'
#
loop_
_entity.id
_entity.type
_entity.pdbx_description
1 polymer ?
#
loop_
_entity_poly.entity_id
_entity_poly.type
_entity_poly.pdbx_seq_one_letter_code
_entity_poly.pdbx_strand_id
1 'polypeptide(L)'
;MDKPKSSQEFLQSLVIAVDGPAGSGKSTTARLVAEKLNLRHVDTGAMYRAVTLKAIERRIDLDNGDRLGKLAGDSSISFERDPKGEMKILLDGRDVTVEIRTPEVTRGVSPVSAHAAVRKALVREQRGRAGEGGVVLDGRDIGSVVLPHADVKVFIVASLETRAERRLAELKEKGIKSTPATVRQEIEKRDHYDSSREASPLKCPVGAQVVDTTKLTIDEQVQKVVTLAKEKAVELAALAIHQKQRADVERIRPHYRIGQLILKALLKCLWGIRIVKKDRNRYNENYIFACNHLSFSDPPFVGSTLDREVHFLAKDALFRNRVFGWLIRTYNAIPLKRLGFDREAMGTALNLLKSGKSILIFPEGTRVRGGKLGKPMSGIGYLALHSGVPVIPLFIQNSNRLLDCLRRKLRLIVVHGKPIRLTSKRFDSPVQAEEYRSYSEMIMEAIRALQDEVGEKRREQGTQGIHS
;
A
#
# COMPACT_ATOMS: atom_id res chain seq x y z
N MET A 1 12.75 14.93 -22.60
CA MET A 1 11.45 14.22 -22.54
C MET A 1 11.75 12.78 -22.14
N ASP A 2 11.18 12.28 -21.04
CA ASP A 2 11.47 10.92 -20.56
C ASP A 2 10.76 9.87 -21.45
N LYS A 3 11.49 8.83 -21.87
CA LYS A 3 10.95 7.67 -22.60
C LYS A 3 10.03 6.89 -21.65
N PRO A 4 8.86 6.37 -22.10
CA PRO A 4 8.05 5.52 -21.24
C PRO A 4 8.87 4.29 -20.82
N LYS A 5 8.70 3.88 -19.56
CA LYS A 5 9.38 2.69 -19.05
C LYS A 5 9.03 1.48 -19.91
N SER A 6 10.05 0.75 -20.33
CA SER A 6 9.96 -0.58 -20.92
C SER A 6 9.39 -1.59 -19.92
N SER A 7 8.89 -2.72 -20.42
CA SER A 7 8.49 -3.85 -19.58
C SER A 7 9.63 -4.31 -18.66
N GLN A 8 10.88 -4.27 -19.13
CA GLN A 8 12.04 -4.61 -18.31
C GLN A 8 12.24 -3.61 -17.16
N GLU A 9 12.11 -2.30 -17.39
CA GLU A 9 12.21 -1.28 -16.34
C GLU A 9 11.06 -1.38 -15.33
N PHE A 10 9.85 -1.78 -15.78
CA PHE A 10 8.76 -2.08 -14.87
C PHE A 10 9.07 -3.30 -14.01
N LEU A 11 9.54 -4.40 -14.62
CA LEU A 11 9.91 -5.64 -13.95
C LEU A 11 10.93 -5.38 -12.82
N GLN A 12 11.95 -4.56 -13.08
CA GLN A 12 12.97 -4.19 -12.09
C GLN A 12 12.48 -3.24 -10.99
N SER A 13 11.29 -2.65 -11.15
CA SER A 13 10.68 -1.77 -10.14
C SER A 13 9.49 -2.40 -9.42
N LEU A 14 9.09 -3.64 -9.76
CA LEU A 14 7.93 -4.28 -9.16
C LEU A 14 8.11 -4.50 -7.66
N VAL A 15 7.00 -4.34 -6.95
CA VAL A 15 6.83 -4.78 -5.57
C VAL A 15 5.98 -6.05 -5.58
N ILE A 16 6.59 -7.17 -5.20
CA ILE A 16 5.94 -8.49 -5.18
C ILE A 16 5.72 -8.91 -3.72
N ALA A 17 4.48 -9.20 -3.37
CA ALA A 17 4.09 -9.72 -2.07
C ALA A 17 3.78 -11.22 -2.16
N VAL A 18 4.39 -12.03 -1.30
CA VAL A 18 4.21 -13.47 -1.26
C VAL A 18 3.73 -13.89 0.14
N ASP A 19 2.45 -14.22 0.24
CA ASP A 19 1.80 -14.68 1.47
C ASP A 19 1.50 -16.16 1.42
N GLY A 20 1.37 -16.79 2.60
CA GLY A 20 0.93 -18.18 2.71
C GLY A 20 1.18 -18.76 4.09
N PRO A 21 0.58 -19.93 4.41
CA PRO A 21 0.76 -20.60 5.68
C PRO A 21 2.18 -21.16 5.86
N ALA A 22 2.47 -21.69 7.05
CA ALA A 22 3.77 -22.32 7.30
C ALA A 22 3.96 -23.57 6.44
N GLY A 23 5.17 -23.79 5.92
CA GLY A 23 5.49 -25.00 5.14
C GLY A 23 5.00 -25.00 3.69
N SER A 24 4.36 -23.95 3.20
CA SER A 24 3.85 -23.87 1.82
C SER A 24 4.93 -23.65 0.74
N GLY A 25 6.22 -23.61 1.10
CA GLY A 25 7.31 -23.32 0.17
C GLY A 25 7.46 -21.84 -0.19
N LYS A 26 6.74 -20.94 0.49
CA LYS A 26 6.72 -19.50 0.17
C LYS A 26 8.08 -18.80 0.23
N SER A 27 8.90 -19.08 1.25
CA SER A 27 10.17 -18.34 1.46
C SER A 27 11.20 -18.76 0.45
N THR A 28 11.26 -20.06 0.15
CA THR A 28 12.06 -20.61 -0.95
C THR A 28 11.62 -20.00 -2.28
N THR A 29 10.32 -19.91 -2.54
CA THR A 29 9.79 -19.32 -3.77
C THR A 29 10.12 -17.84 -3.89
N ALA A 30 9.89 -17.06 -2.83
CA ALA A 30 10.16 -15.63 -2.84
C ALA A 30 11.64 -15.34 -3.09
N ARG A 31 12.55 -16.09 -2.45
CA ARG A 31 13.99 -15.98 -2.67
C ARG A 31 14.37 -16.30 -4.12
N LEU A 32 13.92 -17.44 -4.64
CA LEU A 32 14.25 -17.88 -6.00
C LEU A 32 13.63 -16.98 -7.07
N VAL A 33 12.42 -16.45 -6.85
CA VAL A 33 11.79 -15.45 -7.72
C VAL A 33 12.62 -14.17 -7.73
N ALA A 34 13.05 -13.70 -6.56
CA ALA A 34 13.89 -12.52 -6.45
C ALA A 34 15.22 -12.71 -7.18
N GLU A 35 15.88 -13.86 -7.02
CA GLU A 35 17.10 -14.22 -7.75
C GLU A 35 16.88 -14.24 -9.27
N LYS A 36 15.86 -14.97 -9.75
CA LYS A 36 15.56 -15.06 -11.19
C LYS A 36 15.19 -13.73 -11.85
N LEU A 37 14.60 -12.81 -11.09
CA LEU A 37 14.18 -11.50 -11.57
C LEU A 37 15.20 -10.39 -11.25
N ASN A 38 16.29 -10.72 -10.56
CA ASN A 38 17.28 -9.78 -10.03
C ASN A 38 16.66 -8.68 -9.13
N LEU A 39 15.72 -9.07 -8.28
CA LEU A 39 15.07 -8.21 -7.29
C LEU A 39 15.66 -8.44 -5.90
N ARG A 40 15.46 -7.47 -5.00
CA ARG A 40 15.80 -7.63 -3.58
C ARG A 40 14.80 -8.57 -2.93
N HIS A 41 15.26 -9.44 -2.02
CA HIS A 41 14.37 -10.29 -1.20
C HIS A 41 14.40 -9.82 0.25
N VAL A 42 13.23 -9.76 0.88
CA VAL A 42 13.07 -9.41 2.30
C VAL A 42 12.22 -10.50 2.98
N ASP A 43 12.88 -11.30 3.81
CA ASP A 43 12.22 -12.29 4.68
C ASP A 43 11.68 -11.58 5.93
N THR A 44 10.38 -11.27 5.93
CA THR A 44 9.76 -10.61 7.09
C THR A 44 9.71 -11.52 8.31
N GLY A 45 9.67 -12.84 8.12
CA GLY A 45 9.68 -13.83 9.19
C GLY A 45 10.99 -13.80 9.97
N ALA A 46 12.12 -13.60 9.29
CA ALA A 46 13.41 -13.36 9.93
C ALA A 46 13.41 -12.13 10.84
N MET A 47 12.72 -11.05 10.45
CA MET A 47 12.63 -9.83 11.27
C MET A 47 11.91 -10.11 12.60
N TYR A 48 10.75 -10.79 12.56
CA TYR A 48 10.04 -11.19 13.78
C TYR A 48 10.89 -12.11 14.65
N ARG A 49 11.61 -13.06 14.05
CA ARG A 49 12.50 -13.97 14.78
C ARG A 49 13.69 -13.25 15.43
N ALA A 50 14.25 -12.23 14.78
CA ALA A 50 15.33 -11.41 15.34
C ALA A 50 14.86 -10.66 16.59
N VAL A 51 13.66 -10.06 16.55
CA VAL A 51 13.04 -9.43 17.73
C VAL A 51 12.79 -10.47 18.83
N THR A 52 12.27 -11.65 18.49
CA THR A 52 12.06 -12.74 19.45
C THR A 52 13.37 -13.19 20.10
N LEU A 53 14.45 -13.37 19.33
CA LEU A 53 15.78 -13.70 19.85
C LEU A 53 16.24 -12.64 20.85
N LYS A 54 16.16 -11.36 20.49
CA LYS A 54 16.55 -10.26 21.37
C LYS A 54 15.73 -10.21 22.65
N ALA A 55 14.44 -10.53 22.57
CA ALA A 55 13.55 -10.57 23.73
C ALA A 55 13.96 -11.70 24.70
N ILE A 56 14.28 -12.88 24.17
CA ILE A 56 14.77 -14.03 24.94
C ILE A 56 16.10 -13.68 25.62
N GLU A 57 17.08 -13.16 24.86
CA GLU A 57 18.40 -12.78 25.40
C GLU A 57 18.31 -11.73 26.52
N ARG A 58 17.35 -10.80 26.41
CA ARG A 58 17.09 -9.77 27.43
C ARG A 58 16.12 -10.20 28.52
N ARG A 59 15.66 -11.47 28.51
CA ARG A 59 14.68 -12.02 29.46
C ARG A 59 13.42 -11.15 29.56
N ILE A 60 12.95 -10.63 28.43
CA ILE A 60 11.68 -9.90 28.34
C ILE A 60 10.55 -10.92 28.23
N ASP A 61 9.53 -10.75 29.06
CA ASP A 61 8.30 -11.53 28.98
C ASP A 61 7.65 -11.40 27.59
N LEU A 62 7.42 -12.55 26.94
CA LEU A 62 6.87 -12.62 25.58
C LEU A 62 5.39 -12.26 25.52
N ASP A 63 4.71 -12.16 26.66
CA ASP A 63 3.33 -11.67 26.76
C ASP A 63 3.24 -10.15 26.95
N ASN A 64 4.38 -9.49 27.23
CA ASN A 64 4.42 -8.03 27.42
C ASN A 64 4.58 -7.28 26.09
N GLY A 65 3.45 -7.09 25.39
CA GLY A 65 3.39 -6.44 24.08
C GLY A 65 4.03 -5.05 24.02
N ASP A 66 3.90 -4.23 25.08
CA ASP A 66 4.47 -2.87 25.10
C ASP A 66 6.00 -2.88 25.17
N ARG A 67 6.58 -3.70 26.03
CA ARG A 67 8.05 -3.84 26.12
C ARG A 67 8.62 -4.43 24.84
N LEU A 68 7.93 -5.41 24.24
CA LEU A 68 8.32 -6.00 22.96
C LEU A 68 8.21 -4.99 21.81
N GLY A 69 7.16 -4.17 21.79
CA GLY A 69 6.98 -3.12 20.79
C GLY A 69 8.10 -2.08 20.84
N LYS A 70 8.49 -1.66 22.05
CA LYS A 70 9.65 -0.77 22.25
C LYS A 70 10.94 -1.45 21.80
N LEU A 71 11.16 -2.72 22.19
CA LEU A 71 12.33 -3.49 21.76
C LEU A 71 12.43 -3.58 20.24
N ALA A 72 11.32 -3.84 19.55
CA ALA A 72 11.26 -3.90 18.09
C ALA A 72 11.59 -2.54 17.45
N GLY A 73 11.06 -1.44 17.99
CA GLY A 73 11.35 -0.08 17.52
C GLY A 73 12.80 0.36 17.72
N ASP A 74 13.45 -0.12 18.78
CA ASP A 74 14.84 0.19 19.13
C ASP A 74 15.86 -0.78 18.47
N SER A 75 15.41 -1.77 17.71
CA SER A 75 16.27 -2.77 17.07
C SER A 75 16.66 -2.36 15.66
N SER A 76 17.93 -2.54 15.31
CA SER A 76 18.39 -2.43 13.92
C SER A 76 18.52 -3.81 13.31
N ILE A 77 17.74 -4.10 12.28
CA ILE A 77 17.81 -5.37 11.54
C ILE A 77 18.38 -5.04 10.16
N SER A 78 19.37 -5.77 9.65
CA SER A 78 19.85 -5.62 8.27
C SER A 78 19.95 -6.97 7.57
N PHE A 79 19.83 -6.93 6.24
CA PHE A 79 19.97 -8.09 5.37
C PHE A 79 21.13 -7.79 4.43
N GLU A 80 22.20 -8.56 4.55
CA GLU A 80 23.44 -8.34 3.81
C GLU A 80 23.80 -9.62 3.08
N ARG A 81 24.44 -9.52 1.92
CA ARG A 81 25.02 -10.68 1.25
C ARG A 81 26.49 -10.74 1.60
N ASP A 82 26.96 -11.90 2.04
CA ASP A 82 28.38 -12.13 2.23
C ASP A 82 29.11 -12.24 0.87
N PRO A 83 30.45 -12.29 0.84
CA PRO A 83 31.21 -12.42 -0.41
C PRO A 83 30.92 -13.71 -1.20
N LYS A 84 30.32 -14.73 -0.58
CA LYS A 84 29.89 -15.98 -1.22
C LYS A 84 28.46 -15.87 -1.78
N GLY A 85 27.79 -14.75 -1.55
CA GLY A 85 26.42 -14.47 -2.00
C GLY A 85 25.34 -14.91 -1.01
N GLU A 86 25.71 -15.49 0.14
CA GLU A 86 24.79 -15.98 1.16
C GLU A 86 24.18 -14.82 1.94
N MET A 87 22.88 -14.92 2.23
CA MET A 87 22.16 -13.87 2.95
C MET A 87 22.40 -13.98 4.46
N LYS A 88 23.01 -12.94 5.02
CA LYS A 88 23.22 -12.70 6.44
C LYS A 88 22.15 -11.78 7.00
N ILE A 89 21.71 -12.08 8.22
CA ILE A 89 20.74 -11.28 8.96
C ILE A 89 21.47 -10.74 10.18
N LEU A 90 21.67 -9.42 10.20
CA LEU A 90 22.30 -8.76 11.34
C LEU A 90 21.24 -8.17 12.25
N LEU A 91 21.43 -8.32 13.56
CA LEU A 91 20.65 -7.70 14.61
C LEU A 91 21.59 -6.84 15.45
N ASP A 92 21.37 -5.54 15.44
CA ASP A 92 22.24 -4.52 16.05
C ASP A 92 23.71 -4.68 15.63
N GLY A 93 23.94 -5.04 14.36
CA GLY A 93 25.28 -5.28 13.79
C GLY A 93 25.87 -6.68 14.03
N ARG A 94 25.22 -7.54 14.82
CA ARG A 94 25.65 -8.93 15.06
C ARG A 94 24.95 -9.89 14.10
N ASP A 95 25.70 -10.77 13.44
CA ASP A 95 25.13 -11.87 12.64
C ASP A 95 24.36 -12.84 13.54
N VAL A 96 23.05 -12.96 13.29
CA VAL A 96 22.13 -13.86 14.03
C VAL A 96 21.48 -14.89 13.12
N THR A 97 22.05 -15.10 11.92
CA THR A 97 21.46 -15.92 10.86
C THR A 97 21.11 -17.34 11.34
N VAL A 98 21.91 -17.92 12.23
CA VAL A 98 21.68 -19.28 12.74
C VAL A 98 20.74 -19.25 13.96
N GLU A 99 20.97 -18.32 14.87
CA GLU A 99 20.33 -18.17 16.19
C GLU A 99 18.83 -17.94 16.06
N ILE A 100 18.40 -17.15 15.08
CA ILE A 100 16.97 -16.89 14.83
C ILE A 100 16.19 -18.14 14.36
N ARG A 101 16.89 -19.21 13.99
CA ARG A 101 16.32 -20.47 13.50
C ARG A 101 16.30 -21.57 14.55
N THR A 102 16.78 -21.29 15.77
CA THR A 102 16.76 -22.24 16.88
C THR A 102 15.32 -22.66 17.24
N PRO A 103 15.14 -23.83 17.89
CA PRO A 103 13.82 -24.28 18.36
C PRO A 103 13.17 -23.29 19.34
N GLU A 104 13.97 -22.65 20.19
CA GLU A 104 13.49 -21.67 21.18
C GLU A 104 12.86 -20.45 20.50
N VAL A 105 13.57 -19.81 19.57
CA VAL A 105 13.04 -18.68 18.78
C VAL A 105 11.85 -19.12 17.93
N THR A 106 11.88 -20.34 17.37
CA THR A 106 10.77 -20.87 16.57
C THR A 106 9.49 -21.03 17.37
N ARG A 107 9.57 -21.38 18.66
CA ARG A 107 8.40 -21.42 19.55
C ARG A 107 7.94 -20.04 19.99
N GLY A 108 8.88 -19.12 20.25
CA GLY A 108 8.57 -17.76 20.74
C GLY A 108 8.04 -16.79 19.68
N VAL A 109 8.29 -17.03 18.38
CA VAL A 109 7.97 -16.04 17.34
C VAL A 109 6.48 -15.82 17.14
N SER A 110 5.66 -16.86 17.27
CA SER A 110 4.20 -16.73 17.07
C SER A 110 3.59 -15.79 18.13
N PRO A 111 3.79 -16.00 19.46
CA PRO A 111 3.38 -15.05 20.50
C PRO A 111 3.86 -13.62 20.25
N VAL A 112 5.15 -13.43 19.98
CA VAL A 112 5.73 -12.10 19.75
C VAL A 112 5.07 -11.39 18.56
N SER A 113 4.79 -12.13 17.48
CA SER A 113 4.19 -11.57 16.26
C SER A 113 2.69 -11.26 16.37
N ALA A 114 2.00 -11.72 17.43
CA ALA A 114 0.60 -11.41 17.68
C ALA A 114 0.40 -10.02 18.30
N HIS A 115 1.42 -9.48 18.97
CA HIS A 115 1.33 -8.18 19.64
C HIS A 115 1.28 -7.02 18.64
N ALA A 116 0.20 -6.23 18.69
CA ALA A 116 -0.02 -5.11 17.79
C ALA A 116 1.14 -4.07 17.82
N ALA A 117 1.74 -3.83 18.98
CA ALA A 117 2.86 -2.90 19.13
C ALA A 117 4.12 -3.37 18.37
N VAL A 118 4.44 -4.67 18.44
CA VAL A 118 5.55 -5.28 17.67
C VAL A 118 5.28 -5.16 16.18
N ARG A 119 4.08 -5.55 15.74
CA ARG A 119 3.69 -5.46 14.33
C ARG A 119 3.79 -4.04 13.80
N LYS A 120 3.30 -3.06 14.57
CA LYS A 120 3.37 -1.65 14.17
C LYS A 120 4.81 -1.19 13.90
N ALA A 121 5.76 -1.57 14.76
CA ALA A 121 7.17 -1.25 14.58
C ALA A 121 7.76 -1.92 13.32
N LEU A 122 7.56 -3.23 13.17
CA LEU A 122 8.16 -3.99 12.07
C LEU A 122 7.50 -3.71 10.70
N VAL A 123 6.19 -3.47 10.65
CA VAL A 123 5.48 -3.09 9.40
C VAL A 123 6.01 -1.78 8.85
N ARG A 124 6.34 -0.82 9.72
CA ARG A 124 6.96 0.45 9.30
C ARG A 124 8.29 0.20 8.59
N GLU A 125 9.14 -0.63 9.18
CA GLU A 125 10.44 -0.99 8.62
C GLU A 125 10.30 -1.75 7.27
N GLN A 126 9.37 -2.71 7.20
CA GLN A 126 9.07 -3.48 5.99
C GLN A 126 8.61 -2.56 4.84
N ARG A 127 7.73 -1.60 5.12
CA ARG A 127 7.29 -0.58 4.14
C ARG A 127 8.44 0.31 3.68
N GLY A 128 9.35 0.66 4.58
CA GLY A 128 10.57 1.39 4.26
C GLY A 128 11.42 0.64 3.23
N ARG A 129 11.66 -0.65 3.46
CA ARG A 129 12.45 -1.53 2.56
C ARG A 129 11.81 -1.72 1.19
N ALA A 130 10.48 -1.71 1.12
CA ALA A 130 9.73 -1.78 -0.13
C ALA A 130 9.64 -0.44 -0.87
N GLY A 131 10.04 0.66 -0.23
CA GLY A 131 9.83 2.02 -0.71
C GLY A 131 10.48 2.36 -2.07
N GLU A 132 11.51 1.64 -2.47
CA GLU A 132 12.24 1.90 -3.72
C GLU A 132 11.74 1.04 -4.90
N GLY A 133 10.82 0.10 -4.65
CA GLY A 133 10.45 -0.90 -5.64
C GLY A 133 11.53 -1.96 -5.83
N GLY A 134 11.32 -2.86 -6.80
CA GLY A 134 12.30 -3.88 -7.16
C GLY A 134 12.55 -4.88 -6.04
N VAL A 135 11.48 -5.38 -5.42
CA VAL A 135 11.56 -6.18 -4.20
C VAL A 135 10.51 -7.29 -4.17
N VAL A 136 10.87 -8.41 -3.55
CA VAL A 136 9.98 -9.50 -3.17
C VAL A 136 9.96 -9.58 -1.63
N LEU A 137 8.78 -9.42 -1.04
CA LEU A 137 8.56 -9.59 0.40
C LEU A 137 7.75 -10.85 0.64
N ASP A 138 8.20 -11.72 1.55
CA ASP A 138 7.42 -12.88 1.97
C ASP A 138 7.03 -12.85 3.45
N GLY A 139 5.84 -13.36 3.75
CA GLY A 139 5.26 -13.28 5.09
C GLY A 139 3.90 -13.96 5.22
N ARG A 140 3.03 -13.40 6.07
CA ARG A 140 1.65 -13.88 6.31
C ARG A 140 0.59 -12.87 5.89
N ASP A 141 0.93 -11.60 5.91
CA ASP A 141 0.03 -10.47 5.69
C ASP A 141 0.69 -9.36 4.87
N ILE A 142 1.66 -9.72 4.02
CA ILE A 142 2.39 -8.79 3.16
C ILE A 142 1.43 -8.09 2.22
N GLY A 143 0.69 -8.82 1.39
CA GLY A 143 -0.22 -8.27 0.40
C GLY A 143 -1.52 -7.73 1.01
N SER A 144 -1.82 -8.02 2.27
CA SER A 144 -3.08 -7.60 2.93
C SER A 144 -2.92 -6.43 3.89
N VAL A 145 -1.76 -6.27 4.52
CA VAL A 145 -1.49 -5.22 5.54
C VAL A 145 -0.22 -4.43 5.23
N VAL A 146 0.89 -5.11 4.97
CA VAL A 146 2.19 -4.42 4.81
C VAL A 146 2.20 -3.60 3.52
N LEU A 147 1.86 -4.25 2.41
CA LEU A 147 1.89 -3.78 1.02
C LEU A 147 0.54 -4.11 0.34
N PRO A 148 -0.57 -3.52 0.80
CA PRO A 148 -1.89 -3.74 0.18
C PRO A 148 -1.92 -3.41 -1.32
N HIS A 149 -1.02 -2.50 -1.72
CA HIS A 149 -0.84 -2.00 -3.09
C HIS A 149 0.34 -2.63 -3.84
N ALA A 150 0.87 -3.78 -3.41
CA ALA A 150 1.90 -4.48 -4.17
C ALA A 150 1.43 -4.74 -5.61
N ASP A 151 2.32 -4.56 -6.58
CA ASP A 151 2.03 -4.73 -8.01
C ASP A 151 1.61 -6.17 -8.32
N VAL A 152 2.27 -7.13 -7.66
CA VAL A 152 1.96 -8.56 -7.73
C VAL A 152 1.73 -9.07 -6.32
N LYS A 153 0.57 -9.71 -6.10
CA LYS A 153 0.24 -10.38 -4.84
C LYS A 153 0.02 -11.86 -5.11
N VAL A 154 0.78 -12.71 -4.43
CA VAL A 154 0.69 -14.17 -4.54
C VAL A 154 0.30 -14.74 -3.19
N PHE A 155 -0.69 -15.62 -3.16
CA PHE A 155 -1.07 -16.39 -1.99
C PHE A 155 -0.76 -17.88 -2.24
N ILE A 156 0.34 -18.35 -1.68
CA ILE A 156 0.86 -19.70 -1.87
C ILE A 156 0.20 -20.65 -0.87
N VAL A 157 -0.45 -21.70 -1.38
CA VAL A 157 -1.11 -22.73 -0.57
C VAL A 157 -0.58 -24.13 -0.90
N ALA A 158 -0.75 -25.05 0.03
CA ALA A 158 -0.52 -26.49 -0.14
C ALA A 158 -1.35 -27.25 0.89
N SER A 159 -1.69 -28.51 0.61
CA SER A 159 -2.35 -29.40 1.57
C SER A 159 -1.55 -29.50 2.88
N LEU A 160 -2.25 -29.74 3.99
CA LEU A 160 -1.59 -29.90 5.30
C LEU A 160 -0.62 -31.08 5.28
N GLU A 161 -1.00 -32.16 4.59
CA GLU A 161 -0.22 -33.37 4.37
C GLU A 161 1.12 -33.05 3.71
N THR A 162 1.11 -32.40 2.55
CA THR A 162 2.33 -32.04 1.81
C THR A 162 3.21 -31.09 2.62
N ARG A 163 2.62 -30.17 3.38
CA ARG A 163 3.39 -29.24 4.24
C ARG A 163 4.05 -29.98 5.39
N ALA A 164 3.37 -30.96 5.99
CA ALA A 164 3.92 -31.79 7.05
C ALA A 164 5.05 -32.70 6.54
N GLU A 165 4.89 -33.31 5.36
CA GLU A 165 5.93 -34.13 4.71
C GLU A 165 7.19 -33.31 4.42
N ARG A 166 7.05 -32.14 3.79
CA ARG A 166 8.17 -31.23 3.51
C ARG A 166 8.89 -30.83 4.80
N ARG A 167 8.13 -30.49 5.85
CA ARG A 167 8.70 -30.08 7.14
C ARG A 167 9.41 -31.24 7.84
N LEU A 168 8.87 -32.46 7.75
CA LEU A 168 9.50 -33.64 8.31
C LEU A 168 10.83 -33.95 7.61
N ALA A 169 10.89 -33.82 6.29
CA ALA A 169 12.12 -33.95 5.52
C ALA A 169 13.19 -32.92 5.95
N GLU A 170 12.81 -31.64 6.09
CA GLU A 170 13.72 -30.59 6.59
C GLU A 170 14.27 -30.88 8.00
N LEU A 171 13.44 -31.45 8.89
CA LEU A 171 13.88 -31.82 10.25
C LEU A 171 14.83 -33.01 10.22
N LYS A 172 14.56 -34.01 9.36
CA LYS A 172 15.41 -35.18 9.17
C LYS A 172 16.79 -34.79 8.64
N GLU A 173 16.88 -33.88 7.68
CA GLU A 173 18.16 -33.33 7.19
C GLU A 173 18.99 -32.65 8.28
N LYS A 174 18.33 -32.06 9.28
CA LYS A 174 18.96 -31.40 10.43
C LYS A 174 19.25 -32.34 11.61
N GLY A 175 19.00 -33.63 11.46
CA GLY A 175 19.17 -34.62 12.53
C GLY A 175 18.14 -34.50 13.67
N ILE A 176 17.06 -33.75 13.47
CA ILE A 176 16.01 -33.55 14.48
C ILE A 176 14.96 -34.65 14.32
N LYS A 177 14.81 -35.49 15.35
CA LYS A 177 13.79 -36.56 15.38
C LYS A 177 12.40 -35.96 15.62
N SER A 178 11.44 -36.25 14.75
CA SER A 178 10.02 -35.93 14.92
C SER A 178 9.15 -36.96 14.20
N THR A 179 7.85 -36.96 14.46
CA THR A 179 6.88 -37.87 13.81
C THR A 179 5.96 -37.10 12.86
N PRO A 180 5.40 -37.74 11.82
CA PRO A 180 4.42 -37.11 10.94
C PRO A 180 3.24 -36.48 11.70
N ALA A 181 2.73 -37.18 12.72
CA ALA A 181 1.61 -36.71 13.55
C ALA A 181 1.97 -35.44 14.34
N THR A 182 3.14 -35.42 14.97
CA THR A 182 3.64 -34.25 15.72
C THR A 182 3.80 -33.05 14.80
N VAL A 183 4.46 -33.22 13.65
CA VAL A 183 4.67 -32.14 12.69
C VAL A 183 3.34 -31.60 12.15
N ARG A 184 2.38 -32.47 11.85
CA ARG A 184 1.04 -32.08 11.41
C ARG A 184 0.35 -31.19 12.46
N GLN A 185 0.33 -31.63 13.72
CA GLN A 185 -0.27 -30.88 14.82
C GLN A 185 0.40 -29.51 15.04
N GLU A 186 1.73 -29.46 14.95
CA GLU A 186 2.48 -28.21 15.09
C GLU A 186 2.14 -27.20 13.99
N ILE A 187 2.03 -27.67 12.73
CA ILE A 187 1.66 -26.84 11.59
C ILE A 187 0.22 -26.34 11.74
N GLU A 188 -0.72 -27.22 12.09
CA GLU A 188 -2.13 -26.87 12.26
C GLU A 188 -2.32 -25.85 13.39
N LYS A 189 -1.71 -26.08 14.56
CA LYS A 189 -1.73 -25.13 15.68
C LYS A 189 -1.19 -23.77 15.27
N ARG A 190 -0.11 -23.75 14.48
CA ARG A 190 0.49 -22.51 13.98
C ARG A 190 -0.41 -21.80 12.97
N ASP A 191 -1.01 -22.52 12.03
CA ASP A 191 -1.91 -21.93 11.04
C ASP A 191 -3.17 -21.36 11.70
N HIS A 192 -3.73 -22.07 12.68
CA HIS A 192 -4.84 -21.57 13.49
C HIS A 192 -4.44 -20.26 14.19
N TYR A 193 -3.29 -20.23 14.87
CA TYR A 193 -2.80 -19.03 15.54
C TYR A 193 -2.55 -17.85 14.56
N ASP A 194 -1.94 -18.12 13.39
CA ASP A 194 -1.68 -17.10 12.37
C ASP A 194 -2.98 -16.54 11.77
N SER A 195 -4.04 -17.35 11.66
CA SER A 195 -5.34 -16.97 11.07
C SER A 195 -6.34 -16.38 12.07
N SER A 196 -6.27 -16.76 13.36
CA SER A 196 -7.21 -16.31 14.39
C SER A 196 -6.76 -15.08 15.18
N ARG A 197 -5.50 -14.65 15.04
CA ARG A 197 -4.99 -13.46 15.74
C ARG A 197 -5.75 -12.19 15.34
N GLU A 198 -6.02 -11.34 16.33
CA GLU A 198 -6.72 -10.06 16.13
C GLU A 198 -5.91 -9.11 15.24
N ALA A 199 -4.59 -9.04 15.46
CA ALA A 199 -3.71 -8.17 14.71
C ALA A 199 -3.18 -8.84 13.43
N SER A 200 -3.65 -8.36 12.27
CA SER A 200 -3.21 -8.78 10.92
C SER A 200 -3.25 -10.31 10.70
N PRO A 201 -4.44 -10.93 10.75
CA PRO A 201 -4.58 -12.36 10.53
C PRO A 201 -4.10 -12.77 9.13
N LEU A 202 -3.61 -14.00 9.02
CA LEU A 202 -3.32 -14.67 7.74
C LEU A 202 -4.63 -14.79 6.95
N LYS A 203 -4.74 -14.00 5.89
CA LYS A 203 -5.86 -14.02 4.95
C LYS A 203 -5.36 -13.84 3.53
N CYS A 204 -6.05 -14.45 2.57
CA CYS A 204 -5.75 -14.22 1.15
C CYS A 204 -5.98 -12.73 0.82
N PRO A 205 -4.95 -12.00 0.35
CA PRO A 205 -5.11 -10.59 0.04
C PRO A 205 -6.07 -10.36 -1.13
N VAL A 206 -6.78 -9.23 -1.09
CA VAL A 206 -7.63 -8.78 -2.21
C VAL A 206 -6.76 -8.61 -3.45
N GLY A 207 -7.19 -9.20 -4.57
CA GLY A 207 -6.45 -9.18 -5.83
C GLY A 207 -5.24 -10.14 -5.88
N ALA A 208 -5.00 -10.97 -4.86
CA ALA A 208 -3.93 -11.96 -4.91
C ALA A 208 -4.25 -13.13 -5.86
N GLN A 209 -3.23 -13.58 -6.58
CA GLN A 209 -3.26 -14.84 -7.32
C GLN A 209 -2.97 -15.99 -6.35
N VAL A 210 -3.90 -16.93 -6.24
CA VAL A 210 -3.70 -18.14 -5.43
C VAL A 210 -2.88 -19.14 -6.24
N VAL A 211 -1.77 -19.63 -5.66
CA VAL A 211 -0.89 -20.63 -6.26
C VAL A 211 -0.89 -21.86 -5.36
N ASP A 212 -1.57 -22.91 -5.79
CA ASP A 212 -1.53 -24.21 -5.13
C ASP A 212 -0.27 -24.97 -5.56
N THR A 213 0.52 -25.37 -4.57
CA THR A 213 1.84 -26.00 -4.71
C THR A 213 1.85 -27.44 -4.23
N THR A 214 0.67 -28.00 -3.93
CA THR A 214 0.51 -29.38 -3.45
C THR A 214 1.16 -30.40 -4.40
N LYS A 215 1.02 -30.18 -5.72
CA LYS A 215 1.54 -31.07 -6.76
C LYS A 215 2.61 -30.43 -7.64
N LEU A 216 3.20 -29.32 -7.19
CA LEU A 216 4.23 -28.60 -7.95
C LEU A 216 5.61 -28.86 -7.36
N THR A 217 6.59 -29.00 -8.25
CA THR A 217 8.00 -28.85 -7.91
C THR A 217 8.32 -27.39 -7.56
N ILE A 218 9.46 -27.16 -6.89
CA ILE A 218 9.92 -25.80 -6.57
C ILE A 218 10.13 -24.98 -7.84
N ASP A 219 10.68 -25.58 -8.90
CA ASP A 219 10.92 -24.87 -10.16
C ASP A 219 9.62 -24.47 -10.86
N GLU A 220 8.62 -25.35 -10.91
CA GLU A 220 7.30 -25.02 -11.46
C GLU A 220 6.60 -23.93 -10.64
N GLN A 221 6.67 -24.02 -9.31
CA GLN A 221 6.13 -23.02 -8.40
C GLN A 221 6.78 -21.65 -8.63
N VAL A 222 8.10 -21.59 -8.73
CA VAL A 222 8.85 -20.36 -9.01
C VAL A 222 8.50 -19.82 -10.40
N GLN A 223 8.44 -20.69 -11.41
CA GLN A 223 8.15 -20.29 -12.78
C GLN A 223 6.75 -19.67 -12.90
N LYS A 224 5.75 -20.20 -12.20
CA LYS A 224 4.41 -19.59 -12.16
C LYS A 224 4.46 -18.14 -11.65
N VAL A 225 5.18 -17.89 -10.55
CA VAL A 225 5.30 -16.54 -9.98
C VAL A 225 6.10 -15.60 -10.89
N VAL A 226 7.18 -16.10 -11.51
CA VAL A 226 7.97 -15.33 -12.48
C VAL A 226 7.12 -14.93 -13.69
N THR A 227 6.31 -15.85 -14.23
CA THR A 227 5.40 -15.56 -15.34
C THR A 227 4.40 -14.47 -14.97
N LEU A 228 3.75 -14.57 -13.80
CA LEU A 228 2.83 -13.53 -13.30
C LEU A 228 3.50 -12.16 -13.20
N ALA A 229 4.74 -12.10 -12.72
CA ALA A 229 5.49 -10.85 -12.62
C ALA A 229 5.82 -10.26 -14.01
N LYS A 230 6.20 -11.10 -14.97
CA LYS A 230 6.50 -10.67 -16.35
C LYS A 230 5.24 -10.18 -17.07
N GLU A 231 4.14 -10.92 -16.98
CA GLU A 231 2.83 -10.51 -17.52
C GLU A 231 2.41 -9.17 -16.96
N LYS A 232 2.53 -9.00 -15.64
CA LYS A 232 2.24 -7.73 -14.97
C LYS A 232 3.11 -6.59 -15.48
N ALA A 233 4.41 -6.83 -15.69
CA ALA A 233 5.30 -5.81 -16.21
C ALA A 233 4.95 -5.39 -17.66
N VAL A 234 4.53 -6.35 -18.50
CA VAL A 234 4.04 -6.07 -19.85
C VAL A 234 2.74 -5.27 -19.81
N GLU A 235 1.80 -5.65 -18.96
CA GLU A 235 0.55 -4.93 -18.75
C GLU A 235 0.81 -3.47 -18.34
N LEU A 236 1.69 -3.25 -17.37
CA LEU A 236 2.07 -1.92 -16.91
C LEU A 236 2.75 -1.08 -18.00
N ALA A 237 3.59 -1.70 -18.83
CA ALA A 237 4.22 -1.03 -19.96
C ALA A 237 3.20 -0.64 -21.04
N ALA A 238 2.25 -1.52 -21.37
CA ALA A 238 1.19 -1.24 -22.34
C ALA A 238 0.29 -0.10 -21.87
N LEU A 239 -0.11 -0.11 -20.59
CA LEU A 239 -0.87 0.98 -19.97
C LEU A 239 -0.08 2.30 -20.04
N ALA A 240 1.21 2.28 -19.71
CA ALA A 240 2.05 3.48 -19.74
C ALA A 240 2.17 4.09 -21.16
N ILE A 241 2.25 3.25 -22.20
CA ILE A 241 2.30 3.70 -23.60
C ILE A 241 0.97 4.35 -24.00
N HIS A 242 -0.15 3.67 -23.77
CA HIS A 242 -1.48 4.22 -24.05
C HIS A 242 -1.74 5.52 -23.30
N GLN A 243 -1.25 5.61 -22.06
CA GLN A 243 -1.38 6.82 -21.25
C GLN A 243 -0.49 7.95 -21.72
N LYS A 244 0.75 7.69 -22.17
CA LYS A 244 1.61 8.73 -22.75
C LYS A 244 0.98 9.33 -24.01
N GLN A 245 0.48 8.48 -24.91
CA GLN A 245 -0.27 8.93 -26.09
C GLN A 245 -1.50 9.78 -25.74
N ARG A 246 -2.14 9.54 -24.57
CA ARG A 246 -3.28 10.32 -24.06
C ARG A 246 -2.88 11.57 -23.28
N ALA A 247 -1.75 11.56 -22.57
CA ALA A 247 -1.27 12.66 -21.74
C ALA A 247 -0.54 13.73 -22.56
N ASP A 248 0.08 13.34 -23.67
CA ASP A 248 0.62 14.26 -24.68
C ASP A 248 -0.48 15.16 -25.31
N VAL A 249 -1.76 14.92 -24.99
CA VAL A 249 -2.93 15.65 -25.51
C VAL A 249 -3.41 16.79 -24.58
N GLU A 250 -2.91 16.94 -23.34
CA GLU A 250 -3.47 17.95 -22.42
C GLU A 250 -2.51 19.07 -21.99
N ARG A 251 -2.55 20.19 -22.72
CA ARG A 251 -2.09 21.48 -22.19
C ARG A 251 -3.15 22.03 -21.24
N ILE A 252 -2.74 22.45 -20.04
CA ILE A 252 -3.61 23.19 -19.11
C ILE A 252 -4.11 24.44 -19.83
N ARG A 253 -5.43 24.64 -19.85
CA ARG A 253 -6.04 25.83 -20.45
C ARG A 253 -5.55 27.07 -19.69
N PRO A 254 -5.17 28.15 -20.40
CA PRO A 254 -4.57 29.33 -19.77
C PRO A 254 -5.39 29.89 -18.61
N HIS A 255 -6.71 29.96 -18.76
CA HIS A 255 -7.61 30.45 -17.70
C HIS A 255 -7.62 29.55 -16.46
N TYR A 256 -7.53 28.22 -16.63
CA TYR A 256 -7.46 27.29 -15.50
C TYR A 256 -6.15 27.49 -14.72
N ARG A 257 -5.03 27.67 -15.44
CA ARG A 257 -3.72 27.95 -14.83
C ARG A 257 -3.72 29.28 -14.08
N ILE A 258 -4.27 30.33 -14.68
CA ILE A 258 -4.40 31.65 -14.04
C ILE A 258 -5.24 31.52 -12.76
N GLY A 259 -6.39 30.85 -12.83
CA GLY A 259 -7.24 30.59 -11.66
C GLY A 259 -6.51 29.84 -10.54
N GLN A 260 -5.74 28.80 -10.87
CA GLN A 260 -4.89 28.10 -9.90
C GLN A 260 -3.83 29.01 -9.27
N LEU A 261 -3.18 29.88 -10.05
CA LEU A 261 -2.15 30.79 -9.54
C LEU A 261 -2.74 31.87 -8.62
N ILE A 262 -3.87 32.45 -9.01
CA ILE A 262 -4.61 33.41 -8.18
C ILE A 262 -5.03 32.74 -6.87
N LEU A 263 -5.63 31.55 -6.96
CA LEU A 263 -6.03 30.80 -5.77
C LEU A 263 -4.81 30.47 -4.89
N LYS A 264 -3.69 29.98 -5.44
CA LYS A 264 -2.44 29.76 -4.69
C LYS A 264 -1.93 31.02 -4.01
N ALA A 265 -1.95 32.16 -4.69
CA ALA A 265 -1.51 33.43 -4.14
C ALA A 265 -2.42 33.87 -2.98
N LEU A 266 -3.74 33.83 -3.16
CA LEU A 266 -4.71 34.09 -2.10
C LEU A 266 -4.52 33.15 -0.91
N LEU A 267 -4.37 31.86 -1.19
CA LEU A 267 -4.13 30.81 -0.21
C LEU A 267 -2.86 31.07 0.62
N LYS A 268 -1.77 31.45 -0.06
CA LYS A 268 -0.49 31.77 0.58
C LYS A 268 -0.58 33.04 1.43
N CYS A 269 -1.19 34.09 0.89
CA CYS A 269 -1.29 35.41 1.54
C CYS A 269 -2.24 35.40 2.74
N LEU A 270 -3.41 34.78 2.62
CA LEU A 270 -4.44 34.80 3.67
C LEU A 270 -4.19 33.76 4.76
N TRP A 271 -3.63 32.59 4.41
CA TRP A 271 -3.64 31.42 5.29
C TRP A 271 -2.29 30.70 5.40
N GLY A 272 -1.17 31.34 5.01
CA GLY A 272 0.18 30.84 5.28
C GLY A 272 0.44 29.42 4.77
N ILE A 273 -0.17 29.07 3.64
CA ILE A 273 -0.25 27.70 3.14
C ILE A 273 1.15 27.19 2.76
N ARG A 274 1.62 26.19 3.52
CA ARG A 274 2.86 25.47 3.27
C ARG A 274 2.51 24.12 2.66
N ILE A 275 2.54 24.05 1.33
CA ILE A 275 2.40 22.78 0.59
C ILE A 275 3.65 21.95 0.86
N VAL A 276 3.54 20.92 1.70
CA VAL A 276 4.61 19.93 1.88
C VAL A 276 4.53 18.96 0.70
N LYS A 277 5.06 19.41 -0.44
CA LYS A 277 5.13 18.62 -1.67
C LYS A 277 6.30 17.63 -1.55
N LYS A 278 6.03 16.41 -1.08
CA LYS A 278 6.94 15.28 -1.38
C LYS A 278 6.54 14.72 -2.74
N ASP A 279 6.71 15.50 -3.79
CA ASP A 279 6.45 15.02 -5.15
C ASP A 279 7.50 13.95 -5.46
N ARG A 280 7.10 12.68 -5.45
CA ARG A 280 7.96 11.58 -5.93
C ARG A 280 7.65 11.18 -7.37
N ASN A 281 6.58 11.70 -7.96
CA ASN A 281 6.08 11.25 -9.25
C ASN A 281 5.95 12.44 -10.21
N ARG A 282 6.73 12.42 -11.30
CA ARG A 282 6.42 13.26 -12.46
C ARG A 282 5.14 12.72 -13.09
N TYR A 283 4.08 13.51 -13.07
CA TYR A 283 2.77 13.11 -13.59
C TYR A 283 2.78 13.13 -15.13
N ASN A 284 3.23 12.04 -15.77
CA ASN A 284 3.30 11.91 -17.23
C ASN A 284 2.11 11.13 -17.84
N GLU A 285 1.15 10.72 -17.02
CA GLU A 285 -0.08 10.01 -17.39
C GLU A 285 -1.27 10.72 -16.75
N ASN A 286 -2.51 10.28 -17.00
CA ASN A 286 -3.68 10.74 -16.25
C ASN A 286 -3.89 9.92 -14.97
N TYR A 287 -4.59 10.50 -13.98
CA TYR A 287 -4.76 9.90 -12.65
C TYR A 287 -6.16 10.10 -12.09
N ILE A 288 -6.53 9.20 -11.18
CA ILE A 288 -7.60 9.43 -10.20
C ILE A 288 -6.93 9.93 -8.91
N PHE A 289 -7.15 11.19 -8.54
CA PHE A 289 -6.73 11.74 -7.26
C PHE A 289 -7.79 11.44 -6.21
N ALA A 290 -7.43 10.70 -5.18
CA ALA A 290 -8.35 10.29 -4.12
C ALA A 290 -8.00 11.01 -2.81
N CYS A 291 -8.87 11.89 -2.32
CA CYS A 291 -8.61 12.71 -1.14
C CYS A 291 -9.68 12.51 -0.05
N ASN A 292 -9.32 12.66 1.23
CA ASN A 292 -10.31 12.79 2.31
C ASN A 292 -11.08 14.12 2.19
N HIS A 293 -12.31 14.19 2.73
CA HIS A 293 -13.21 15.33 2.56
C HIS A 293 -13.63 15.96 3.89
N LEU A 294 -13.01 17.08 4.26
CA LEU A 294 -13.27 17.83 5.49
C LEU A 294 -14.14 19.08 5.28
N SER A 295 -14.05 19.73 4.12
CA SER A 295 -14.66 21.05 3.87
C SER A 295 -15.24 21.17 2.46
N PHE A 296 -16.13 22.14 2.25
CA PHE A 296 -16.67 22.42 0.91
C PHE A 296 -15.58 22.89 -0.08
N SER A 297 -14.52 23.49 0.44
CA SER A 297 -13.45 24.08 -0.35
C SER A 297 -12.29 23.12 -0.61
N ASP A 298 -12.40 21.84 -0.22
CA ASP A 298 -11.35 20.86 -0.51
C ASP A 298 -11.08 20.67 -2.01
N PRO A 299 -12.08 20.57 -2.91
CA PRO A 299 -11.82 20.44 -4.34
C PRO A 299 -10.92 21.57 -4.91
N PRO A 300 -11.22 22.87 -4.70
CA PRO A 300 -10.34 23.93 -5.18
C PRO A 300 -8.98 23.95 -4.47
N PHE A 301 -8.90 23.61 -3.18
CA PHE A 301 -7.63 23.56 -2.47
C PHE A 301 -6.71 22.47 -3.00
N VAL A 302 -7.21 21.24 -3.11
CA VAL A 302 -6.47 20.12 -3.67
C VAL A 302 -6.14 20.37 -5.14
N GLY A 303 -7.11 20.81 -5.93
CA GLY A 303 -6.90 21.14 -7.34
C GLY A 303 -5.81 22.20 -7.54
N SER A 304 -5.65 23.14 -6.61
CA SER A 304 -4.56 24.11 -6.67
C SER A 304 -3.18 23.45 -6.47
N THR A 305 -3.04 22.39 -5.68
CA THR A 305 -1.73 21.76 -5.45
C THR A 305 -1.26 20.88 -6.60
N LEU A 306 -2.11 20.62 -7.58
CA LEU A 306 -1.84 19.78 -8.74
C LEU A 306 -1.32 20.60 -9.93
N ASP A 307 -0.27 20.13 -10.58
CA ASP A 307 0.30 20.75 -11.78
C ASP A 307 -0.41 20.30 -13.07
N ARG A 308 -1.74 20.17 -13.02
CA ARG A 308 -2.60 19.71 -14.12
C ARG A 308 -4.06 20.10 -13.90
N GLU A 309 -4.86 19.99 -14.96
CA GLU A 309 -6.31 20.05 -14.84
C GLU A 309 -6.87 18.78 -14.20
N VAL A 310 -7.86 18.96 -13.33
CA VAL A 310 -8.65 17.86 -12.77
C VAL A 310 -10.12 18.17 -12.88
N HIS A 311 -10.91 17.14 -13.16
CA HIS A 311 -12.37 17.17 -13.05
C HIS A 311 -12.76 16.67 -11.67
N PHE A 312 -13.84 17.19 -11.07
CA PHE A 312 -14.25 16.73 -9.74
C PHE A 312 -15.76 16.57 -9.65
N LEU A 313 -16.20 15.60 -8.84
CA LEU A 313 -17.63 15.37 -8.61
C LEU A 313 -18.18 16.38 -7.60
N ALA A 314 -19.28 17.05 -7.94
CA ALA A 314 -19.93 18.05 -7.11
C ALA A 314 -21.44 17.78 -7.01
N LYS A 315 -22.04 18.11 -5.86
CA LYS A 315 -23.48 17.90 -5.63
C LYS A 315 -24.30 18.66 -6.69
N ASP A 316 -25.25 17.98 -7.34
CA ASP A 316 -26.12 18.56 -8.38
C ASP A 316 -26.79 19.90 -7.97
N ALA A 317 -27.18 20.03 -6.71
CA ALA A 317 -27.87 21.20 -6.17
C ALA A 317 -27.01 22.48 -6.24
N LEU A 318 -25.68 22.35 -6.30
CA LEU A 318 -24.76 23.48 -6.45
C LEU A 318 -24.87 24.15 -7.82
N PHE A 319 -25.34 23.40 -8.82
CA PHE A 319 -25.48 23.89 -10.19
C PHE A 319 -26.80 24.63 -10.43
N ARG A 320 -27.72 24.65 -9.44
CA ARG A 320 -28.99 25.39 -9.50
C ARG A 320 -28.77 26.91 -9.47
N ASN A 321 -27.74 27.38 -8.77
CA ASN A 321 -27.34 28.79 -8.83
C ASN A 321 -26.63 29.04 -10.15
N ARG A 322 -27.15 29.96 -10.99
CA ARG A 322 -26.64 30.19 -12.35
C ARG A 322 -25.18 30.65 -12.36
N VAL A 323 -24.82 31.60 -11.50
CA VAL A 323 -23.47 32.18 -11.44
C VAL A 323 -22.49 31.18 -10.85
N PHE A 324 -22.82 30.60 -9.70
CA PHE A 324 -21.95 29.64 -9.04
C PHE A 324 -21.83 28.33 -9.83
N GLY A 325 -22.93 27.85 -10.40
CA GLY A 325 -22.98 26.69 -11.28
C GLY A 325 -22.17 26.88 -12.55
N TRP A 326 -22.20 28.08 -13.16
CA TRP A 326 -21.31 28.45 -14.26
C TRP A 326 -19.85 28.40 -13.83
N LEU A 327 -19.51 29.03 -12.69
CA LEU A 327 -18.14 29.07 -12.17
C LEU A 327 -17.57 27.67 -11.96
N ILE A 328 -18.27 26.78 -11.26
CA ILE A 328 -17.76 25.44 -10.98
C ILE A 328 -17.66 24.58 -12.24
N ARG A 329 -18.54 24.78 -13.24
CA ARG A 329 -18.41 24.14 -14.57
C ARG A 329 -17.15 24.58 -15.31
N THR A 330 -16.83 25.88 -15.28
CA THR A 330 -15.59 26.42 -15.85
C THR A 330 -14.36 25.74 -15.27
N TYR A 331 -14.42 25.32 -13.99
CA TYR A 331 -13.35 24.60 -13.30
C TYR A 331 -13.58 23.07 -13.24
N ASN A 332 -14.30 22.50 -14.22
CA ASN A 332 -14.44 21.06 -14.44
C ASN A 332 -15.25 20.28 -13.36
N ALA A 333 -16.20 20.93 -12.70
CA ALA A 333 -17.14 20.23 -11.81
C ALA A 333 -18.17 19.40 -12.61
N ILE A 334 -18.30 18.13 -12.24
CA ILE A 334 -19.28 17.18 -12.79
C ILE A 334 -20.43 17.04 -11.78
N PRO A 335 -21.70 17.21 -12.19
CA PRO A 335 -22.84 17.03 -11.29
C PRO A 335 -22.97 15.56 -10.87
N LEU A 336 -23.28 15.34 -9.58
CA LEU A 336 -23.47 14.03 -8.97
C LEU A 336 -24.68 14.06 -8.03
N LYS A 337 -25.57 13.08 -8.16
CA LYS A 337 -26.63 12.78 -7.20
C LYS A 337 -26.05 11.94 -6.06
N ARG A 338 -26.21 12.41 -4.81
CA ARG A 338 -25.60 11.78 -3.62
C ARG A 338 -26.33 10.53 -3.12
N LEU A 339 -27.58 10.32 -3.52
CA LEU A 339 -28.37 9.17 -3.09
C LEU A 339 -28.23 8.04 -4.11
N GLY A 340 -27.62 6.93 -3.69
CA GLY A 340 -27.41 5.75 -4.52
C GLY A 340 -26.16 5.80 -5.41
N PHE A 341 -26.02 4.80 -6.27
CA PHE A 341 -24.94 4.71 -7.25
C PHE A 341 -25.36 5.47 -8.52
N ASP A 342 -24.84 6.67 -8.71
CA ASP A 342 -25.14 7.51 -9.88
C ASP A 342 -24.39 6.98 -11.12
N ARG A 343 -25.04 6.09 -11.87
CA ARG A 343 -24.48 5.48 -13.09
C ARG A 343 -24.08 6.51 -14.14
N GLU A 344 -24.82 7.60 -14.25
CA GLU A 344 -24.57 8.65 -15.24
C GLU A 344 -23.26 9.38 -14.92
N ALA A 345 -23.13 9.90 -13.69
CA ALA A 345 -21.92 10.58 -13.26
C ALA A 345 -20.68 9.67 -13.26
N MET A 346 -20.84 8.39 -12.88
CA MET A 346 -19.76 7.40 -12.97
C MET A 346 -19.38 7.09 -14.43
N GLY A 347 -20.35 7.01 -15.34
CA GLY A 347 -20.11 6.85 -16.77
C GLY A 347 -19.36 8.04 -17.38
N THR A 348 -19.76 9.27 -17.04
CA THR A 348 -19.06 10.51 -17.44
C THR A 348 -17.62 10.51 -16.91
N ALA A 349 -17.43 10.18 -15.64
CA ALA A 349 -16.09 10.09 -15.04
C ALA A 349 -15.23 9.03 -15.73
N LEU A 350 -15.78 7.85 -16.02
CA LEU A 350 -15.06 6.80 -16.73
C LEU A 350 -14.65 7.24 -18.15
N ASN A 351 -15.54 7.91 -18.88
CA ASN A 351 -15.25 8.43 -20.22
C ASN A 351 -14.14 9.50 -20.20
N LEU A 352 -14.15 10.38 -19.21
CA LEU A 352 -13.08 11.38 -19.01
C LEU A 352 -11.73 10.71 -18.72
N LEU A 353 -11.70 9.69 -17.86
CA LEU A 353 -10.48 8.92 -17.60
C LEU A 353 -9.98 8.18 -18.85
N LYS A 354 -10.89 7.59 -19.62
CA LYS A 354 -10.56 6.92 -20.89
C LYS A 354 -10.09 7.91 -21.96
N SER A 355 -10.51 9.18 -21.93
CA SER A 355 -10.04 10.21 -22.86
C SER A 355 -8.76 10.92 -22.41
N GLY A 356 -8.11 10.45 -21.33
CA GLY A 356 -6.84 11.00 -20.85
C GLY A 356 -6.98 12.14 -19.84
N LYS A 357 -8.20 12.47 -19.39
CA LYS A 357 -8.42 13.46 -18.34
C LYS A 357 -8.15 12.87 -16.96
N SER A 358 -7.84 13.73 -16.00
CA SER A 358 -7.68 13.35 -14.58
C SER A 358 -8.91 13.73 -13.76
N ILE A 359 -9.21 12.93 -12.73
CA ILE A 359 -10.36 13.15 -11.84
C ILE A 359 -9.91 13.26 -10.39
N LEU A 360 -10.46 14.21 -9.66
CA LEU A 360 -10.42 14.29 -8.20
C LEU A 360 -11.72 13.73 -7.63
N ILE A 361 -11.59 12.71 -6.77
CA ILE A 361 -12.69 12.06 -6.08
C ILE A 361 -12.44 12.05 -4.57
N PHE A 362 -13.53 12.12 -3.83
CA PHE A 362 -13.53 12.00 -2.38
C PHE A 362 -14.19 10.67 -2.01
N PRO A 363 -13.41 9.62 -1.65
CA PRO A 363 -13.94 8.27 -1.49
C PRO A 363 -15.07 8.15 -0.48
N GLU A 364 -15.12 9.05 0.52
CA GLU A 364 -16.13 9.09 1.56
C GLU A 364 -17.54 9.47 1.05
N GLY A 365 -17.64 10.10 -0.14
CA GLY A 365 -18.89 10.59 -0.74
C GLY A 365 -19.58 11.73 0.02
N THR A 366 -19.18 12.00 1.26
CA THR A 366 -19.70 13.01 2.15
C THR A 366 -18.56 13.67 2.92
N ARG A 367 -18.83 14.83 3.54
CA ARG A 367 -17.83 15.52 4.37
C ARG A 367 -17.82 14.89 5.76
N VAL A 368 -16.65 14.50 6.24
CA VAL A 368 -16.48 13.92 7.58
C VAL A 368 -15.97 14.98 8.54
N ARG A 369 -16.79 15.32 9.55
CA ARG A 369 -16.43 16.31 10.58
C ARG A 369 -15.54 15.65 11.64
N GLY A 370 -14.62 16.43 12.23
CA GLY A 370 -13.77 15.98 13.33
C GLY A 370 -12.41 15.39 12.94
N GLY A 371 -12.03 15.43 11.66
CA GLY A 371 -10.68 15.06 11.20
C GLY A 371 -10.39 13.55 11.17
N LYS A 372 -11.39 12.71 11.46
CA LYS A 372 -11.34 11.26 11.22
C LYS A 372 -11.65 10.97 9.75
N LEU A 373 -11.10 9.88 9.21
CA LEU A 373 -11.47 9.35 7.91
C LEU A 373 -12.80 8.58 8.00
N GLY A 374 -13.68 8.79 7.03
CA GLY A 374 -14.94 8.08 6.87
C GLY A 374 -14.80 6.73 6.19
N LYS A 375 -15.95 6.06 5.99
CA LYS A 375 -16.01 4.82 5.22
C LYS A 375 -16.02 5.15 3.72
N PRO A 376 -15.22 4.46 2.89
CA PRO A 376 -15.26 4.65 1.45
C PRO A 376 -16.54 4.11 0.82
N MET A 377 -16.98 4.76 -0.26
CA MET A 377 -17.95 4.24 -1.21
C MET A 377 -17.26 3.43 -2.31
N SER A 378 -17.99 2.50 -2.93
CA SER A 378 -17.47 1.61 -3.99
C SER A 378 -17.12 2.33 -5.31
N GLY A 379 -17.59 3.56 -5.52
CA GLY A 379 -17.44 4.29 -6.79
C GLY A 379 -15.98 4.50 -7.22
N ILE A 380 -15.07 4.73 -6.27
CA ILE A 380 -13.64 4.86 -6.60
C ILE A 380 -13.04 3.53 -7.04
N GLY A 381 -13.36 2.42 -6.37
CA GLY A 381 -12.92 1.08 -6.77
C GLY A 381 -13.44 0.70 -8.16
N TYR A 382 -14.70 1.07 -8.46
CA TYR A 382 -15.27 0.92 -9.79
C TYR A 382 -14.47 1.70 -10.85
N LEU A 383 -14.25 3.01 -10.64
CA LEU A 383 -13.53 3.86 -11.60
C LEU A 383 -12.10 3.38 -11.82
N ALA A 384 -11.38 3.03 -10.76
CA ALA A 384 -9.99 2.59 -10.86
C ALA A 384 -9.85 1.30 -11.67
N LEU A 385 -10.72 0.30 -11.43
CA LEU A 385 -10.67 -0.96 -12.16
C LEU A 385 -11.08 -0.81 -13.63
N HIS A 386 -12.16 -0.07 -13.92
CA HIS A 386 -12.68 0.03 -15.30
C HIS A 386 -11.89 0.99 -16.19
N SER A 387 -11.19 1.95 -15.58
CA SER A 387 -10.34 2.88 -16.33
C SER A 387 -8.92 2.35 -16.52
N GLY A 388 -8.43 1.48 -15.63
CA GLY A 388 -7.02 1.08 -15.55
C GLY A 388 -6.08 2.23 -15.16
N VAL A 389 -6.63 3.39 -14.79
CA VAL A 389 -5.88 4.59 -14.45
C VAL A 389 -5.40 4.50 -13.00
N PRO A 390 -4.12 4.80 -12.70
CA PRO A 390 -3.62 4.78 -11.33
C PRO A 390 -4.34 5.79 -10.44
N VAL A 391 -4.47 5.39 -9.19
CA VAL A 391 -5.02 6.23 -8.11
C VAL A 391 -3.87 6.85 -7.33
N ILE A 392 -3.85 8.17 -7.20
CA ILE A 392 -2.94 8.86 -6.29
C ILE A 392 -3.71 9.20 -5.00
N PRO A 393 -3.38 8.57 -3.86
CA PRO A 393 -3.97 8.94 -2.58
C PRO A 393 -3.40 10.28 -2.13
N LEU A 394 -4.29 11.14 -1.65
CA LEU A 394 -4.01 12.47 -1.15
C LEU A 394 -4.58 12.60 0.27
N PHE A 395 -3.87 13.31 1.13
CA PHE A 395 -4.37 13.66 2.45
C PHE A 395 -4.36 15.18 2.64
N ILE A 396 -5.51 15.75 2.99
CA ILE A 396 -5.70 17.16 3.33
C ILE A 396 -6.02 17.35 4.81
N GLN A 397 -5.37 18.33 5.44
CA GLN A 397 -5.59 18.68 6.84
C GLN A 397 -5.82 20.19 7.02
N ASN A 398 -6.67 20.55 7.99
CA ASN A 398 -7.02 21.92 8.41
C ASN A 398 -7.90 22.72 7.45
N SER A 399 -8.37 22.16 6.34
CA SER A 399 -9.26 22.87 5.41
C SER A 399 -10.61 23.28 6.03
N ASN A 400 -11.08 22.56 7.06
CA ASN A 400 -12.30 22.88 7.79
C ASN A 400 -12.14 23.97 8.88
N ARG A 401 -10.91 24.47 9.11
CA ARG A 401 -10.60 25.47 10.16
C ARG A 401 -10.16 26.81 9.59
N LEU A 402 -10.37 27.05 8.30
CA LEU A 402 -9.90 28.26 7.62
C LEU A 402 -10.64 29.55 8.01
N LEU A 403 -11.71 29.46 8.79
CA LEU A 403 -12.35 30.64 9.41
C LEU A 403 -11.75 30.96 10.79
N ASP A 404 -11.11 30.00 11.46
CA ASP A 404 -10.40 30.18 12.75
C ASP A 404 -9.04 30.92 12.57
N CYS A 405 -8.78 31.29 11.32
CA CYS A 405 -7.51 31.61 10.69
C CYS A 405 -7.14 33.09 10.79
N LEU A 406 -8.14 33.96 10.99
CA LEU A 406 -7.95 35.39 11.21
C LEU A 406 -7.20 35.70 12.52
N ARG A 407 -7.03 34.71 13.41
CA ARG A 407 -6.33 34.85 14.71
C ARG A 407 -5.10 33.97 14.88
N ARG A 408 -4.84 32.99 13.99
CA ARG A 408 -3.72 32.02 14.13
C ARG A 408 -3.13 31.65 12.77
N LYS A 409 -1.79 31.53 12.70
CA LYS A 409 -1.05 30.95 11.55
C LYS A 409 -1.36 29.46 11.40
N LEU A 410 -2.55 29.11 10.94
CA LEU A 410 -2.91 27.74 10.55
C LEU A 410 -2.18 27.38 9.26
N ARG A 411 -1.78 26.12 9.12
CA ARG A 411 -1.12 25.59 7.91
C ARG A 411 -2.08 24.60 7.24
N LEU A 412 -2.52 24.89 6.03
CA LEU A 412 -3.16 23.89 5.16
C LEU A 412 -2.07 22.93 4.68
N ILE A 413 -2.24 21.64 4.95
CA ILE A 413 -1.29 20.60 4.56
C ILE A 413 -1.98 19.70 3.54
N VAL A 414 -1.31 19.48 2.40
CA VAL A 414 -1.70 18.49 1.41
C VAL A 414 -0.50 17.58 1.17
N VAL A 415 -0.67 16.27 1.37
CA VAL A 415 0.36 15.25 1.17
C VAL A 415 -0.04 14.33 0.04
N HIS A 416 0.90 14.05 -0.86
CA HIS A 416 0.70 13.16 -1.99
C HIS A 416 1.36 11.82 -1.72
N GLY A 417 0.62 10.73 -1.94
CA GLY A 417 1.17 9.38 -1.88
C GLY A 417 1.72 8.91 -3.23
N LYS A 418 2.05 7.61 -3.27
CA LYS A 418 2.50 6.94 -4.49
C LYS A 418 1.31 6.50 -5.33
N PRO A 419 1.46 6.39 -6.67
CA PRO A 419 0.40 5.92 -7.53
C PRO A 419 0.12 4.44 -7.22
N ILE A 420 -1.15 4.10 -7.06
CA ILE A 420 -1.65 2.76 -6.83
C ILE A 420 -2.30 2.29 -8.12
N ARG A 421 -1.76 1.24 -8.75
CA ARG A 421 -2.39 0.62 -9.91
C ARG A 421 -3.19 -0.60 -9.46
N LEU A 422 -4.49 -0.55 -9.71
CA LEU A 422 -5.40 -1.66 -9.43
C LEU A 422 -5.52 -2.51 -10.70
N THR A 423 -5.50 -3.82 -10.55
CA THR A 423 -5.75 -4.74 -11.66
C THR A 423 -6.87 -5.69 -11.32
N SER A 424 -7.84 -5.80 -12.23
CA SER A 424 -8.91 -6.77 -12.08
C SER A 424 -8.36 -8.17 -12.31
N LYS A 425 -8.95 -9.15 -11.60
CA LYS A 425 -8.80 -10.56 -11.97
C LYS A 425 -9.57 -10.78 -13.26
N ARG A 426 -8.87 -10.80 -14.40
CA ARG A 426 -9.41 -11.03 -15.76
C ARG A 426 -10.20 -9.83 -16.31
N PHE A 427 -9.93 -9.49 -17.58
CA PHE A 427 -10.69 -8.48 -18.32
C PHE A 427 -12.11 -8.98 -18.70
N ASP A 428 -12.34 -10.30 -18.67
CA ASP A 428 -13.55 -10.93 -19.21
C ASP A 428 -14.52 -11.51 -18.17
N SER A 429 -14.27 -11.32 -16.87
CA SER A 429 -15.18 -11.79 -15.81
C SER A 429 -15.84 -10.60 -15.11
N PRO A 430 -17.17 -10.64 -14.84
CA PRO A 430 -17.85 -9.54 -14.18
C PRO A 430 -17.28 -9.33 -12.77
N VAL A 431 -16.71 -8.15 -12.53
CA VAL A 431 -16.18 -7.77 -11.22
C VAL A 431 -17.34 -7.63 -10.23
N GLN A 432 -17.24 -8.34 -9.10
CA GLN A 432 -18.28 -8.37 -8.06
C GLN A 432 -18.29 -7.07 -7.24
N ALA A 433 -19.45 -6.72 -6.67
CA ALA A 433 -19.63 -5.49 -5.90
C ALA A 433 -18.69 -5.42 -4.67
N GLU A 434 -18.41 -6.58 -4.06
CA GLU A 434 -17.49 -6.76 -2.94
C GLU A 434 -16.05 -6.38 -3.32
N GLU A 435 -15.66 -6.60 -4.56
CA GLU A 435 -14.32 -6.30 -5.05
C GLU A 435 -14.11 -4.78 -5.17
N TYR A 436 -15.09 -4.04 -5.69
CA TYR A 436 -15.03 -2.56 -5.71
C TYR A 436 -14.88 -1.98 -4.31
N ARG A 437 -15.64 -2.53 -3.34
CA ARG A 437 -15.58 -2.10 -1.95
C ARG A 437 -14.20 -2.35 -1.36
N SER A 438 -13.66 -3.55 -1.57
CA SER A 438 -12.33 -3.95 -1.10
C SER A 438 -11.22 -3.03 -1.64
N TYR A 439 -11.28 -2.68 -2.93
CA TYR A 439 -10.35 -1.71 -3.52
C TYR A 439 -10.52 -0.29 -2.96
N SER A 440 -11.75 0.11 -2.68
CA SER A 440 -12.01 1.43 -2.10
C SER A 440 -11.50 1.52 -0.66
N GLU A 441 -11.62 0.45 0.13
CA GLU A 441 -11.01 0.29 1.45
C GLU A 441 -9.48 0.35 1.37
N MET A 442 -8.89 -0.35 0.40
CA MET A 442 -7.46 -0.31 0.13
C MET A 442 -6.96 1.13 -0.11
N ILE A 443 -7.64 1.90 -0.97
CA ILE A 443 -7.28 3.29 -1.26
C ILE A 443 -7.42 4.18 -0.01
N MET A 444 -8.46 3.99 0.80
CA MET A 444 -8.62 4.72 2.06
C MET A 444 -7.54 4.38 3.08
N GLU A 445 -7.04 3.14 3.11
CA GLU A 445 -5.90 2.77 3.95
C GLU A 445 -4.65 3.53 3.53
N ALA A 446 -4.44 3.71 2.22
CA ALA A 446 -3.33 4.53 1.71
C ALA A 446 -3.44 5.98 2.19
N ILE A 447 -4.64 6.56 2.17
CA ILE A 447 -4.90 7.92 2.66
C ILE A 447 -4.67 7.99 4.18
N ARG A 448 -5.04 6.94 4.94
CA ARG A 448 -4.77 6.84 6.38
C ARG A 448 -3.28 6.79 6.69
N ALA A 449 -2.50 6.05 5.90
CA ALA A 449 -1.05 6.01 6.06
C ALA A 449 -0.42 7.41 5.88
N LEU A 450 -0.95 8.24 4.97
CA LEU A 450 -0.51 9.63 4.81
C LEU A 450 -0.90 10.50 6.01
N GLN A 451 -2.09 10.27 6.60
CA GLN A 451 -2.52 10.95 7.83
C GLN A 451 -1.56 10.65 9.00
N ASP A 452 -1.17 9.39 9.16
CA ASP A 452 -0.25 8.97 10.22
C ASP A 452 1.15 9.59 10.04
N GLU A 453 1.69 9.64 8.82
CA GLU A 453 2.98 10.30 8.54
C GLU A 453 2.97 11.78 8.96
N VAL A 454 1.85 12.48 8.76
CA VAL A 454 1.70 13.88 9.21
C VAL A 454 1.63 13.97 10.74
N GLY A 455 0.97 13.03 11.39
CA GLY A 455 0.87 12.96 12.85
C GLY A 455 2.21 12.70 13.54
N GLU A 456 3.02 11.79 13.01
CA GLU A 456 4.33 11.40 13.58
C GLU A 456 5.35 12.56 13.54
N LYS A 457 5.51 13.23 12.39
CA LYS A 457 6.43 14.39 12.27
C LYS A 457 6.12 15.51 13.24
N ARG A 458 4.85 15.71 13.58
CA ARG A 458 4.44 16.74 14.54
C ARG A 458 4.88 16.38 15.96
N ARG A 459 4.86 15.09 16.31
CA ARG A 459 5.37 14.60 17.59
C ARG A 459 6.88 14.81 17.66
N GLU A 460 7.61 14.42 16.63
CA GLU A 460 9.08 14.60 16.54
C GLU A 460 9.49 16.08 16.65
N GLN A 461 8.81 16.99 15.93
CA GLN A 461 9.06 18.44 16.01
C GLN A 461 8.62 19.06 17.34
N GLY A 462 7.63 18.48 18.02
CA GLY A 462 7.21 18.91 19.36
C GLY A 462 8.21 18.52 20.45
N THR A 463 8.86 17.37 20.32
CA THR A 463 9.87 16.90 21.30
C THR A 463 11.19 17.66 21.18
N GLN A 464 11.58 18.08 19.96
CA GLN A 464 12.79 18.90 19.77
C GLN A 464 12.65 20.35 20.28
N GLY A 465 11.43 20.87 20.46
CA GLY A 465 11.19 22.22 20.99
C GLY A 465 11.12 22.31 22.52
N ILE A 466 11.32 21.20 23.25
CA ILE A 466 11.32 21.16 24.72
C ILE A 466 12.78 21.13 25.27
N HIS A 467 13.78 21.04 24.39
CA HIS A 467 15.21 21.05 24.73
C HIS A 467 15.99 22.23 24.12
N SER A 468 15.31 23.30 23.73
CA SER A 468 15.94 24.53 23.22
C SER A 468 15.57 25.74 24.06
#